data_AF-A0A355IKD1-F1
#
_entry.id   AF-A0A355IKD1-F1
#
_cell.length_a   1.000
_cell.length_b   1.000
_cell.length_c   1.000
_cell.angle_alpha   90.00
_cell.angle_beta   90.00
_cell.angle_gamma   90.00
#
_symmetry.space_group_name_H-M   'P 1'
#
loop_
_entity.id
_entity.type
_entity.pdbx_description
1 polymer ?
#
loop_
_entity_poly.entity_id
_entity_poly.type
_entity_poly.pdbx_seq_one_letter_code
_entity_poly.pdbx_strand_id
1 'polypeptide(L)'
;MNISGKATMLDSLGYEHVRLTGPVGNPYSNILGQVNYTEGMSGFDVTFSRNNPDGFVKEGFERGTYLFSLNGQTEYTVHYSNTNARLYLVFGTPTLTVDEAGMVARVDLIWKTFNGDLIDPARLINNLGIAFHQEGLSTPDQRAYVQWGTIDAVQPWMREVKDFNRVETLRPVKYSDVTQVMIGYVDILGNKYMLRYDHPDAPNDY
;
A
#
# COMPACT_ATOMS: atom_id res chain seq x y z
N MET A 1 -8.76 -5.37 6.91
CA MET A 1 -7.85 -6.54 6.87
C MET A 1 -7.67 -6.94 5.42
N ASN A 2 -6.45 -7.26 4.97
CA ASN A 2 -6.21 -7.76 3.61
C ASN A 2 -5.55 -9.15 3.71
N ILE A 3 -5.98 -10.08 2.87
CA ILE A 3 -5.47 -11.45 2.77
C ILE A 3 -5.16 -11.73 1.29
N SER A 4 -3.90 -12.01 0.99
CA SER A 4 -3.41 -12.27 -0.37
C SER A 4 -2.96 -13.72 -0.55
N GLY A 5 -3.06 -14.27 -1.76
CA GLY A 5 -2.66 -15.65 -2.06
C GLY A 5 -2.43 -15.91 -3.54
N LYS A 6 -2.08 -17.16 -3.91
CA LYS A 6 -1.88 -17.58 -5.32
C LYS A 6 -3.22 -17.82 -6.03
N ALA A 7 -3.33 -17.36 -7.28
CA ALA A 7 -4.54 -17.35 -8.10
C ALA A 7 -5.14 -18.73 -8.38
N THR A 8 -4.31 -19.77 -8.50
CA THR A 8 -4.73 -21.14 -8.80
C THR A 8 -5.70 -21.74 -7.78
N MET A 9 -5.89 -21.10 -6.62
CA MET A 9 -6.87 -21.49 -5.61
C MET A 9 -8.28 -20.94 -5.86
N LEU A 10 -8.49 -19.97 -6.76
CA LEU A 10 -9.78 -19.29 -6.94
C LEU A 10 -10.54 -19.65 -8.22
N ASP A 11 -9.86 -20.10 -9.26
CA ASP A 11 -10.45 -20.40 -10.58
C ASP A 11 -11.51 -21.53 -10.57
N SER A 12 -11.73 -22.22 -9.44
CA SER A 12 -12.65 -23.36 -9.32
C SER A 12 -13.78 -23.22 -8.30
N LEU A 13 -13.80 -22.18 -7.46
CA LEU A 13 -14.58 -22.20 -6.21
C LEU A 13 -15.66 -21.12 -6.06
N GLY A 14 -15.71 -20.12 -6.94
CA GLY A 14 -16.72 -19.04 -6.90
C GLY A 14 -16.44 -17.99 -5.81
N TYR A 15 -16.47 -16.71 -6.18
CA TYR A 15 -16.08 -15.60 -5.30
C TYR A 15 -17.13 -15.27 -4.22
N GLU A 16 -18.38 -15.71 -4.38
CA GLU A 16 -19.47 -15.48 -3.43
C GLU A 16 -19.26 -16.14 -2.05
N HIS A 17 -18.29 -17.05 -1.92
CA HIS A 17 -18.06 -17.82 -0.69
C HIS A 17 -16.86 -17.34 0.12
N VAL A 18 -16.17 -16.29 -0.35
CA VAL A 18 -15.07 -15.66 0.37
C VAL A 18 -15.63 -14.89 1.57
N ARG A 19 -15.32 -15.34 2.78
CA ARG A 19 -15.84 -14.74 4.02
C ARG A 19 -14.78 -14.65 5.10
N LEU A 20 -14.95 -13.68 5.98
CA LEU A 20 -14.21 -13.53 7.22
C LEU A 20 -15.21 -13.37 8.34
N THR A 21 -15.14 -14.22 9.36
CA THR A 21 -15.94 -14.10 10.57
C THR A 21 -15.02 -13.87 11.76
N GLY A 22 -15.53 -13.13 12.76
CA GLY A 22 -14.82 -12.92 14.01
C GLY A 22 -14.88 -11.47 14.52
N PRO A 23 -14.17 -11.20 15.62
CA PRO A 23 -13.32 -12.14 16.34
C PRO A 23 -14.11 -13.30 16.99
N VAL A 24 -13.48 -14.46 17.15
CA VAL A 24 -14.06 -15.62 17.84
C VAL A 24 -14.54 -15.19 19.23
N GLY A 25 -15.81 -15.49 19.54
CA GLY A 25 -16.47 -15.10 20.79
C GLY A 25 -17.32 -13.83 20.68
N ASN A 26 -16.95 -12.87 19.83
CA ASN A 26 -17.72 -11.63 19.59
C ASN A 26 -17.72 -11.26 18.10
N PRO A 27 -18.36 -12.05 17.23
CA PRO A 27 -18.26 -11.86 15.78
C PRO A 27 -18.97 -10.58 15.33
N TYR A 28 -18.32 -9.82 14.46
CA TYR A 28 -18.96 -8.70 13.77
C TYR A 28 -19.97 -9.18 12.74
N SER A 29 -21.12 -8.50 12.67
CA SER A 29 -22.15 -8.72 11.65
C SER A 29 -21.92 -7.88 10.38
N ASN A 30 -21.01 -6.90 10.42
CA ASN A 30 -20.85 -5.88 9.38
C ASN A 30 -19.56 -6.02 8.55
N ILE A 31 -18.98 -7.22 8.49
CA ILE A 31 -17.78 -7.48 7.66
C ILE A 31 -18.20 -7.66 6.20
N LEU A 32 -17.61 -6.87 5.31
CA LEU A 32 -17.72 -7.02 3.86
C LEU A 32 -16.38 -7.45 3.29
N GLY A 33 -16.39 -8.47 2.44
CA GLY A 33 -15.24 -8.91 1.65
C GLY A 33 -15.33 -8.39 0.23
N GLN A 34 -14.22 -7.89 -0.31
CA GLN A 34 -14.04 -7.56 -1.71
C GLN A 34 -12.88 -8.38 -2.25
N VAL A 35 -13.16 -9.24 -3.23
CA VAL A 35 -12.12 -9.99 -3.94
C VAL A 35 -11.66 -9.14 -5.11
N ASN A 36 -10.37 -8.83 -5.14
CA ASN A 36 -9.68 -8.25 -6.28
C ASN A 36 -8.92 -9.38 -6.97
N TYR A 37 -9.44 -9.79 -8.12
CA TYR A 37 -8.82 -10.77 -9.00
C TYR A 37 -8.88 -10.24 -10.42
N THR A 38 -7.80 -10.41 -11.19
CA THR A 38 -7.81 -10.17 -12.63
C THR A 38 -7.27 -11.43 -13.30
N GLU A 39 -8.00 -11.90 -14.31
CA GLU A 39 -7.63 -13.08 -15.09
C GLU A 39 -6.20 -12.91 -15.64
N GLY A 40 -5.36 -13.93 -15.45
CA GLY A 40 -3.93 -13.89 -15.82
C GLY A 40 -2.99 -13.37 -14.73
N MET A 41 -3.49 -12.90 -13.58
CA MET A 41 -2.65 -12.66 -12.41
C MET A 41 -2.20 -13.97 -11.76
N SER A 42 -0.98 -13.99 -11.21
CA SER A 42 -0.47 -15.14 -10.44
C SER A 42 -1.05 -15.22 -9.03
N GLY A 43 -1.86 -14.24 -8.63
CA GLY A 43 -2.37 -14.07 -7.27
C GLY A 43 -3.76 -13.46 -7.20
N PHE A 44 -4.27 -13.37 -5.98
CA PHE A 44 -5.49 -12.67 -5.62
C PHE A 44 -5.30 -11.86 -4.34
N ASP A 45 -6.11 -10.84 -4.18
CA ASP A 45 -6.23 -10.08 -2.94
C ASP A 45 -7.68 -10.06 -2.48
N VAL A 46 -7.91 -10.36 -1.20
CA VAL A 46 -9.21 -10.17 -0.56
C VAL A 46 -9.10 -9.10 0.50
N THR A 47 -9.83 -8.00 0.30
CA THR A 47 -9.92 -6.94 1.29
C THR A 47 -11.21 -7.07 2.08
N PHE A 48 -11.08 -7.21 3.40
CA PHE A 48 -12.17 -7.15 4.35
C PHE A 48 -12.23 -5.78 5.03
N SER A 49 -13.41 -5.17 5.05
CA SER A 49 -13.70 -3.96 5.81
C SER A 49 -14.96 -4.11 6.63
N ARG A 50 -15.03 -3.42 7.77
CA ARG A 50 -16.29 -3.30 8.51
C ARG A 50 -17.04 -2.07 8.03
N ASN A 51 -18.25 -2.30 7.53
CA ASN A 51 -19.09 -1.22 7.02
C ASN A 51 -19.79 -0.51 8.19
N ASN A 52 -19.69 0.82 8.23
CA ASN A 52 -20.50 1.60 9.14
C ASN A 52 -21.84 1.91 8.44
N PRO A 53 -22.99 1.39 8.91
CA PRO A 53 -24.28 1.68 8.29
C PRO A 53 -24.64 3.17 8.35
N ASP A 54 -24.04 3.93 9.26
CA ASP A 54 -24.38 5.33 9.55
C ASP A 54 -23.29 6.33 9.11
N GLY A 55 -22.26 5.92 8.36
CA GLY A 55 -21.20 6.85 7.97
C GLY A 55 -20.25 6.39 6.86
N PHE A 56 -19.52 7.36 6.30
CA PHE A 56 -18.51 7.14 5.24
C PHE A 56 -17.20 6.52 5.76
N VAL A 57 -17.06 6.33 7.08
CA VAL A 57 -15.82 5.85 7.71
C VAL A 57 -15.92 4.37 8.01
N LYS A 58 -14.98 3.58 7.49
CA LYS A 58 -14.87 2.14 7.78
C LYS A 58 -14.46 1.92 9.23
N GLU A 59 -15.09 0.96 9.91
CA GLU A 59 -14.73 0.62 11.29
C GLU A 59 -13.48 -0.27 11.35
N GLY A 60 -12.76 -0.17 12.47
CA GLY A 60 -11.57 -0.99 12.73
C GLY A 60 -11.92 -2.42 13.17
N PHE A 61 -11.02 -3.36 12.92
CA PHE A 61 -11.07 -4.69 13.52
C PHE A 61 -10.38 -4.66 14.88
N GLU A 62 -10.93 -5.34 15.88
CA GLU A 62 -10.25 -5.53 17.17
C GLU A 62 -9.24 -6.66 17.11
N ARG A 63 -8.29 -6.69 18.05
CA ARG A 63 -7.36 -7.83 18.18
C ARG A 63 -8.16 -9.09 18.49
N GLY A 64 -7.88 -10.19 17.79
CA GLY A 64 -8.52 -11.46 18.05
C GLY A 64 -8.19 -12.53 17.01
N THR A 65 -8.80 -13.69 17.19
CA THR A 65 -8.76 -14.76 16.19
C THR A 65 -9.96 -14.61 15.27
N TYR A 66 -9.72 -14.64 13.96
CA TYR A 66 -10.74 -14.60 12.92
C TYR A 66 -10.70 -15.91 12.13
N LEU A 67 -11.83 -16.27 11.55
CA LEU A 67 -11.96 -17.44 10.68
C LEU A 67 -12.18 -16.95 9.25
N PHE A 68 -11.22 -17.25 8.40
CA PHE A 68 -11.23 -16.92 6.98
C PHE A 68 -11.63 -18.16 6.18
N SER A 69 -12.53 -18.00 5.22
CA SER A 69 -12.87 -19.07 4.29
C SER A 69 -12.81 -18.53 2.87
N LEU A 70 -12.10 -19.24 1.98
CA LEU A 70 -12.04 -18.92 0.55
C LEU A 70 -13.26 -19.43 -0.22
N ASN A 71 -13.80 -20.59 0.16
CA ASN A 71 -14.79 -21.34 -0.63
C ASN A 71 -16.02 -21.79 0.16
N GLY A 72 -16.19 -21.25 1.37
CA GLY A 72 -17.27 -21.61 2.29
C GLY A 72 -17.08 -22.94 3.03
N GLN A 73 -16.13 -23.78 2.59
CA GLN A 73 -15.93 -25.14 3.10
C GLN A 73 -14.74 -25.26 4.04
N THR A 74 -13.59 -24.67 3.69
CA THR A 74 -12.39 -24.70 4.53
C THR A 74 -12.23 -23.39 5.29
N GLU A 75 -12.07 -23.50 6.61
CA GLU A 75 -11.81 -22.36 7.48
C GLU A 75 -10.35 -22.33 7.92
N TYR A 76 -9.70 -21.20 7.69
CA TYR A 76 -8.34 -20.90 8.07
C TYR A 76 -8.36 -19.95 9.27
N THR A 77 -7.55 -20.25 10.27
CA THR A 77 -7.40 -19.40 11.45
C THR A 77 -6.48 -18.22 11.13
N VAL A 78 -6.98 -17.00 11.34
CA VAL A 78 -6.22 -15.75 11.19
C VAL A 78 -6.11 -15.08 12.54
N HIS A 79 -4.89 -14.99 13.08
CA HIS A 79 -4.63 -14.21 14.28
C HIS A 79 -4.36 -12.76 13.90
N TYR A 80 -5.29 -11.88 14.23
CA TYR A 80 -5.18 -10.47 13.93
C TYR A 80 -4.82 -9.68 15.19
N SER A 81 -3.79 -8.85 15.08
CA SER A 81 -3.45 -7.84 16.06
C SER A 81 -3.55 -6.47 15.42
N ASN A 82 -4.38 -5.60 15.98
CA ASN A 82 -4.39 -4.19 15.63
C ASN A 82 -3.30 -3.50 16.44
N THR A 83 -2.14 -3.26 15.82
CA THR A 83 -1.12 -2.37 16.37
C THR A 83 -1.41 -0.96 15.91
N ASN A 84 -1.36 0.01 16.83
CA ASN A 84 -1.57 1.40 16.46
C ASN A 84 -0.50 1.87 15.46
N ALA A 85 -0.91 2.06 14.20
CA ALA A 85 -0.04 2.49 13.10
C ALA A 85 0.73 3.78 13.43
N ARG A 86 0.18 4.67 14.26
CA ARG A 86 0.88 5.89 14.68
C ARG A 86 2.21 5.61 15.39
N LEU A 87 2.33 4.48 16.09
CA LEU A 87 3.55 4.11 16.82
C LEU A 87 4.68 3.62 15.90
N TYR A 88 4.33 3.22 14.66
CA TYR A 88 5.27 2.67 13.69
C TYR A 88 5.43 3.57 12.45
N LEU A 89 4.76 4.74 12.46
CA LEU A 89 4.92 5.76 11.44
C LEU A 89 6.35 6.30 11.45
N VAL A 90 6.99 6.18 10.30
CA VAL A 90 8.28 6.79 9.97
C VAL A 90 8.15 7.70 8.75
N PHE A 91 8.95 8.75 8.72
CA PHE A 91 8.98 9.74 7.66
C PHE A 91 10.16 9.45 6.74
N GLY A 92 9.88 8.99 5.52
CA GLY A 92 10.87 8.96 4.45
C GLY A 92 10.88 10.31 3.77
N THR A 93 11.87 11.16 4.04
CA THR A 93 11.99 12.48 3.42
C THR A 93 12.71 12.33 2.07
N PRO A 94 12.08 12.70 0.94
CA PRO A 94 12.68 12.55 -0.38
C PRO A 94 13.66 13.67 -0.72
N THR A 95 14.72 13.30 -1.44
CA THR A 95 15.56 14.20 -2.23
C THR A 95 15.56 13.70 -3.67
N LEU A 96 15.16 14.56 -4.61
CA LEU A 96 15.14 14.23 -6.03
C LEU A 96 16.50 14.60 -6.65
N THR A 97 17.17 13.64 -7.27
CA THR A 97 18.34 13.93 -8.11
C THR A 97 17.89 14.03 -9.56
N VAL A 98 18.28 15.12 -10.21
CA VAL A 98 17.91 15.46 -11.60
C VAL A 98 19.13 15.32 -12.50
N ASP A 99 18.94 14.77 -13.70
CA ASP A 99 19.98 14.68 -14.73
C ASP A 99 20.17 16.00 -15.51
N GLU A 100 21.12 16.00 -16.46
CA GLU A 100 21.42 17.18 -17.29
C GLU A 100 20.25 17.61 -18.19
N ALA A 101 19.30 16.71 -18.47
CA ALA A 101 18.11 16.99 -19.27
C ALA A 101 16.94 17.53 -18.43
N GLY A 102 17.11 17.69 -17.12
CA GLY A 102 16.06 18.13 -16.22
C GLY A 102 15.09 17.02 -15.82
N MET A 103 15.45 15.75 -16.04
CA MET A 103 14.64 14.60 -15.68
C MET A 103 15.05 14.07 -14.31
N VAL A 104 14.08 13.74 -13.46
CA VAL A 104 14.31 13.03 -12.22
C VAL A 104 14.91 11.67 -12.58
N ALA A 105 16.11 11.38 -12.06
CA ALA A 105 16.85 10.15 -12.31
C ALA A 105 16.77 9.18 -11.11
N ARG A 106 16.76 9.73 -9.89
CA ARG A 106 16.61 8.94 -8.66
C ARG A 106 15.97 9.72 -7.52
N VAL A 107 15.40 8.97 -6.58
CA VAL A 107 14.90 9.47 -5.29
C VAL A 107 15.74 8.87 -4.18
N ASP A 108 16.44 9.72 -3.44
CA ASP A 108 17.10 9.34 -2.18
C ASP A 108 16.15 9.62 -1.01
N LEU A 109 16.08 8.70 -0.05
CA LEU A 109 15.18 8.75 1.10
C LEU A 109 15.97 8.71 2.40
N ILE A 110 15.67 9.65 3.29
CA ILE A 110 16.13 9.61 4.68
C ILE A 110 14.96 9.26 5.59
N TRP A 111 15.07 8.16 6.32
CA TRP A 111 14.00 7.65 7.17
C TRP A 111 14.20 8.07 8.63
N LYS A 112 13.16 8.68 9.20
CA LYS A 112 13.17 9.14 10.60
C LYS A 112 11.91 8.74 11.36
N THR A 113 12.05 8.49 12.65
CA THR A 113 10.91 8.38 13.56
C THR A 113 10.22 9.73 13.72
N PHE A 114 9.05 9.75 14.38
CA PHE A 114 8.38 11.00 14.76
C PHE A 114 9.26 11.93 15.60
N ASN A 115 10.19 11.38 16.37
CA ASN A 115 11.12 12.17 17.21
C ASN A 115 12.37 12.64 16.44
N GLY A 116 12.49 12.27 15.15
CA GLY A 116 13.61 12.66 14.29
C GLY A 116 14.79 11.69 14.28
N ASP A 117 14.72 10.58 15.02
CA ASP A 117 15.78 9.57 15.05
C ASP A 117 15.88 8.85 13.71
N LEU A 118 17.10 8.71 13.20
CA LEU A 118 17.36 7.95 11.97
C LEU A 118 17.06 6.46 12.19
N ILE A 119 16.46 5.84 11.18
CA ILE A 119 16.23 4.39 11.18
C ILE A 119 16.81 3.73 9.93
N ASP A 120 17.12 2.45 10.07
CA ASP A 120 17.36 1.57 8.93
C ASP A 120 16.00 1.06 8.41
N PRO A 121 15.53 1.50 7.23
CA PRO A 121 14.22 1.14 6.72
C PRO A 121 14.06 -0.36 6.48
N ALA A 122 15.14 -1.10 6.22
CA ALA A 122 15.09 -2.55 5.98
C ALA A 122 14.60 -3.36 7.21
N ARG A 123 14.61 -2.74 8.39
CA ARG A 123 14.13 -3.35 9.64
C ARG A 123 12.63 -3.20 9.87
N LEU A 124 11.99 -2.25 9.18
CA LEU A 124 10.62 -1.85 9.46
C LEU A 124 9.73 -1.89 8.23
N ILE A 125 10.27 -1.67 7.03
CA ILE A 125 9.51 -1.56 5.78
C ILE A 125 9.67 -2.86 5.01
N ASN A 126 8.56 -3.39 4.48
CA ASN A 126 8.58 -4.57 3.61
C ASN A 126 8.15 -4.26 2.16
N ASN A 127 7.51 -3.11 1.95
CA ASN A 127 7.08 -2.64 0.64
C ASN A 127 7.20 -1.11 0.58
N LEU A 128 7.76 -0.59 -0.51
CA LEU A 128 7.92 0.84 -0.76
C LEU A 128 7.31 1.18 -2.12
N GLY A 129 6.56 2.28 -2.14
CA GLY A 129 5.84 2.91 -3.24
C GLY A 129 6.32 4.36 -3.42
N ILE A 130 6.77 4.77 -4.61
CA ILE A 130 7.01 6.18 -4.91
C ILE A 130 6.18 6.62 -6.10
N ALA A 131 5.47 7.75 -5.95
CA ALA A 131 4.72 8.37 -7.02
C ALA A 131 4.96 9.87 -7.17
N PHE A 132 4.92 10.34 -8.41
CA PHE A 132 5.03 11.74 -8.78
C PHE A 132 3.70 12.22 -9.32
N HIS A 133 3.14 13.25 -8.71
CA HIS A 133 2.00 13.97 -9.27
C HIS A 133 2.51 15.10 -10.17
N GLN A 134 1.83 15.27 -11.31
CA GLN A 134 2.19 16.27 -12.31
C GLN A 134 0.97 17.13 -12.68
N GLU A 135 1.22 18.40 -12.98
CA GLU A 135 0.20 19.31 -13.46
C GLU A 135 -0.32 18.89 -14.85
N GLY A 136 -1.62 19.05 -15.12
CA GLY A 136 -2.21 18.78 -16.43
C GLY A 136 -2.46 17.30 -16.79
N LEU A 137 -1.92 16.35 -16.03
CA LEU A 137 -2.25 14.93 -16.17
C LEU A 137 -3.47 14.62 -15.29
N SER A 138 -4.51 13.97 -15.86
CA SER A 138 -5.81 13.79 -15.20
C SER A 138 -6.23 12.36 -14.90
N THR A 139 -5.68 11.38 -15.62
CA THR A 139 -6.03 9.97 -15.44
C THR A 139 -5.04 9.27 -14.50
N PRO A 140 -5.48 8.26 -13.71
CA PRO A 140 -4.61 7.48 -12.84
C PRO A 140 -3.39 6.88 -13.56
N ASP A 141 -3.56 6.52 -14.83
CA ASP A 141 -2.52 5.93 -15.69
C ASP A 141 -1.42 6.93 -16.08
N GLN A 142 -1.72 8.24 -16.00
CA GLN A 142 -0.82 9.34 -16.29
C GLN A 142 -0.28 10.01 -15.01
N ARG A 143 -1.06 10.01 -13.92
CA ARG A 143 -0.79 10.74 -12.67
C ARG A 143 0.16 10.07 -11.70
N ALA A 144 0.56 8.84 -11.96
CA ALA A 144 1.26 8.07 -10.95
C ALA A 144 2.25 7.13 -11.64
N TYR A 145 3.50 7.58 -11.78
CA TYR A 145 4.58 6.59 -11.69
C TYR A 145 4.37 5.88 -10.35
N VAL A 146 4.20 4.56 -10.30
CA VAL A 146 4.13 3.87 -9.01
C VAL A 146 5.08 2.69 -9.01
N GLN A 147 6.17 2.82 -8.29
CA GLN A 147 7.06 1.69 -8.07
C GLN A 147 6.73 1.06 -6.73
N TRP A 148 5.95 -0.03 -6.72
CA TRP A 148 5.68 -0.83 -5.52
C TRP A 148 6.69 -1.99 -5.40
N GLY A 149 7.13 -2.26 -4.17
CA GLY A 149 8.01 -3.37 -3.82
C GLY A 149 7.36 -4.76 -3.83
N THR A 150 8.23 -5.75 -3.63
CA THR A 150 8.17 -7.22 -3.82
C THR A 150 6.84 -7.98 -3.90
N ILE A 151 5.77 -7.61 -3.21
CA ILE A 151 4.53 -8.42 -3.16
C ILE A 151 3.44 -7.89 -4.09
N ASP A 152 3.40 -6.58 -4.33
CA ASP A 152 2.38 -5.92 -5.16
C ASP A 152 2.87 -5.63 -6.58
N ALA A 153 4.07 -6.10 -6.95
CA ALA A 153 4.65 -5.95 -8.29
C ALA A 153 3.96 -6.87 -9.31
N VAL A 154 2.66 -6.67 -9.51
CA VAL A 154 1.81 -7.47 -10.41
C VAL A 154 1.82 -6.96 -11.85
N GLN A 155 2.34 -5.76 -12.09
CA GLN A 155 2.38 -5.14 -13.41
C GLN A 155 3.78 -5.20 -14.03
N PRO A 156 3.92 -5.42 -15.36
CA PRO A 156 5.22 -5.49 -16.03
C PRO A 156 6.12 -4.25 -15.87
N TRP A 157 5.51 -3.11 -15.55
CA TRP A 157 6.17 -1.83 -15.32
C TRP A 157 6.55 -1.58 -13.85
N MET A 158 6.16 -2.46 -12.93
CA MET A 158 6.61 -2.42 -11.53
C MET A 158 7.96 -3.14 -11.39
N ARG A 159 8.82 -2.64 -10.50
CA ARG A 159 10.09 -3.29 -10.15
C ARG A 159 10.21 -3.40 -8.65
N GLU A 160 10.71 -4.54 -8.22
CA GLU A 160 11.17 -4.76 -6.86
C GLU A 160 12.11 -3.63 -6.41
N VAL A 161 11.77 -2.98 -5.29
CA VAL A 161 12.66 -2.05 -4.61
C VAL A 161 13.52 -2.83 -3.63
N LYS A 162 14.82 -2.90 -3.89
CA LYS A 162 15.80 -3.62 -3.04
C LYS A 162 16.48 -2.71 -2.02
N ASP A 163 16.58 -1.42 -2.34
CA ASP A 163 17.14 -0.40 -1.48
C ASP A 163 16.04 0.60 -1.13
N PHE A 164 15.61 0.63 0.13
CA PHE A 164 14.59 1.57 0.59
C PHE A 164 15.12 2.97 0.84
N ASN A 165 16.44 3.20 0.76
CA ASN A 165 17.03 4.53 0.82
C ASN A 165 17.26 5.15 -0.56
N ARG A 166 17.22 4.35 -1.64
CA ARG A 166 17.44 4.84 -3.00
C ARG A 166 16.59 4.09 -4.02
N VAL A 167 15.79 4.85 -4.75
CA VAL A 167 14.95 4.33 -5.82
C VAL A 167 15.29 5.03 -7.13
N GLU A 168 15.81 4.27 -8.09
CA GLU A 168 16.04 4.74 -9.46
C GLU A 168 14.70 4.89 -10.20
N THR A 169 14.54 5.98 -10.94
CA THR A 169 13.33 6.18 -11.74
C THR A 169 13.41 5.39 -13.04
N LEU A 170 12.40 4.55 -13.31
CA LEU A 170 12.36 3.74 -14.53
C LEU A 170 11.73 4.46 -15.71
N ARG A 171 10.95 5.53 -15.43
CA ARG A 171 10.35 6.39 -16.43
C ARG A 171 10.85 7.81 -16.22
N PRO A 172 11.31 8.48 -17.28
CA PRO A 172 11.69 9.89 -17.18
C PRO A 172 10.49 10.74 -16.73
N VAL A 173 10.66 11.49 -15.63
CA VAL A 173 9.72 12.51 -15.17
C VAL A 173 10.47 13.83 -15.14
N LYS A 174 9.95 14.87 -15.80
CA LYS A 174 10.61 16.17 -15.79
C LYS A 174 10.39 16.84 -14.44
N TYR A 175 11.46 17.29 -13.79
CA TYR A 175 11.38 17.88 -12.45
C TYR A 175 10.43 19.08 -12.40
N SER A 176 10.44 19.93 -13.43
CA SER A 176 9.56 21.11 -13.54
C SER A 176 8.07 20.78 -13.55
N ASP A 177 7.72 19.55 -13.90
CA ASP A 177 6.32 19.13 -14.05
C ASP A 177 5.81 18.47 -12.76
N VAL A 178 6.70 18.20 -11.78
CA VAL A 178 6.36 17.56 -10.51
C VAL A 178 5.74 18.60 -9.58
N THR A 179 4.48 18.40 -9.23
CA THR A 179 3.80 19.21 -8.20
C THR A 179 3.89 18.55 -6.83
N GLN A 180 4.11 17.24 -6.77
CA GLN A 180 4.17 16.50 -5.52
C GLN A 180 4.85 15.14 -5.67
N VAL A 181 5.45 14.70 -4.56
CA VAL A 181 5.98 13.36 -4.37
C VAL A 181 5.17 12.65 -3.28
N MET A 182 4.65 11.47 -3.60
CA MET A 182 4.00 10.58 -2.66
C MET A 182 4.90 9.38 -2.37
N ILE A 183 5.04 9.06 -1.08
CA ILE A 183 5.78 7.89 -0.61
C ILE A 183 4.79 7.00 0.14
N GLY A 184 4.38 5.92 -0.51
CA GLY A 184 3.61 4.85 0.10
C GLY A 184 4.54 3.79 0.67
N TYR A 185 4.26 3.22 1.83
CA TYR A 185 4.99 2.03 2.28
C TYR A 185 4.14 1.17 3.19
N VAL A 186 4.54 -0.08 3.34
CA VAL A 186 3.96 -1.04 4.28
C VAL A 186 5.02 -1.44 5.28
N ASP A 187 4.67 -1.38 6.57
CA ASP A 187 5.58 -1.85 7.63
C ASP A 187 5.50 -3.37 7.84
N ILE A 188 6.43 -3.92 8.63
CA ILE A 188 6.49 -5.35 8.97
C ILE A 188 5.23 -5.86 9.68
N LEU A 189 4.39 -4.97 10.22
CA LEU A 189 3.12 -5.30 10.88
C LEU A 189 1.94 -5.21 9.91
N GLY A 190 2.17 -4.81 8.65
CA GLY A 190 1.16 -4.69 7.61
C GLY A 190 0.41 -3.35 7.62
N ASN A 191 0.84 -2.37 8.42
CA ASN A 191 0.26 -1.03 8.36
C ASN A 191 0.70 -0.34 7.07
N LYS A 192 -0.24 0.28 6.37
CA LYS A 192 0.03 1.04 5.14
C LYS A 192 0.04 2.53 5.45
N TYR A 193 1.07 3.21 4.97
CA TYR A 193 1.26 4.65 5.14
C TYR A 193 1.39 5.30 3.78
N MET A 194 0.97 6.57 3.71
CA MET A 194 1.09 7.39 2.51
C MET A 194 1.51 8.79 2.94
N LEU A 195 2.77 9.11 2.67
CA LEU A 195 3.36 10.40 2.94
C LEU A 195 3.26 11.27 1.69
N ARG A 196 2.90 12.53 1.88
CA ARG A 196 2.74 13.53 0.82
C ARG A 196 3.73 14.66 1.04
N TYR A 197 4.53 14.96 0.02
CA TYR A 197 5.45 16.09 -0.01
C TYR A 197 5.11 16.96 -1.21
N ASP A 198 4.68 18.19 -0.95
CA ASP A 198 4.42 19.16 -2.01
C ASP A 198 5.74 19.71 -2.55
N HIS A 199 5.79 19.93 -3.86
CA HIS A 199 6.95 20.51 -4.50
C HIS A 199 7.19 21.93 -3.96
N PRO A 200 8.43 22.36 -3.70
CA PRO A 200 8.70 23.70 -3.13
C PRO A 200 8.11 24.85 -3.94
N ASP A 201 8.01 24.65 -5.26
CA ASP A 201 7.46 25.61 -6.21
C ASP A 201 5.99 25.38 -6.57
N ALA A 202 5.32 24.39 -5.94
CA ALA A 202 3.89 24.21 -6.15
C ALA A 202 3.12 25.40 -5.56
N PRO A 203 2.07 25.91 -6.23
CA PRO A 203 1.17 26.88 -5.63
C PRO A 203 0.57 26.24 -4.37
N ASN A 204 0.94 26.76 -3.21
CA ASN A 204 0.42 26.31 -1.92
C ASN A 204 -1.06 26.70 -1.85
N ASP A 205 -1.95 25.78 -2.20
CA ASP A 205 -3.37 25.88 -1.83
C ASP A 205 -3.49 25.50 -0.35
N TYR A 206 -3.30 26.49 0.53
CA TYR A 206 -3.74 26.42 1.93
C TYR A 206 -5.23 26.73 2.03
#